data_AF-A0A8T5US87-F1
#
_entry.id   AF-A0A8T5US87-F1
#
_cell.length_a   1.000
_cell.length_b   1.000
_cell.length_c   1.000
_cell.angle_alpha   90.00
_cell.angle_beta   90.00
_cell.angle_gamma   90.00
#
_symmetry.space_group_name_H-M   'P 1'
#
loop_
_entity.id
_entity.type
_entity.pdbx_description
1 polymer ?
#
loop_
_entity_poly.entity_id
_entity_poly.type
_entity_poly.pdbx_seq_one_letter_code
_entity_poly.pdbx_strand_id
1 'polypeptide(L)' 'DSFYDPILVLNYYKVIFYVLVILDMKMPKMDGFQLYTKISEKDHKVKICFLTASEMYYEKFR' A
#
# COMPACT_ATOMS: atom_id res chain seq x y z
N ASP A 1 4.23 8.74 9.26
CA ASP A 1 2.75 8.65 9.35
C ASP A 1 2.33 7.18 9.29
N SER A 2 1.26 6.82 9.99
CA SER A 2 0.74 5.45 10.03
C SER A 2 -0.78 5.48 10.01
N PHE A 3 -1.40 4.55 9.27
CA PHE A 3 -2.85 4.50 9.07
C PHE A 3 -3.34 3.05 9.22
N TYR A 4 -4.50 2.88 9.84
CA TYR A 4 -5.20 1.59 9.92
C TYR A 4 -6.31 1.44 8.87
N ASP A 5 -6.77 2.54 8.29
CA ASP A 5 -7.80 2.56 7.25
C ASP A 5 -7.19 3.04 5.91
N PRO A 6 -7.21 2.19 4.86
CA PRO A 6 -6.63 2.54 3.56
C PRO A 6 -7.31 3.74 2.90
N ILE A 7 -8.56 4.05 3.25
CA ILE A 7 -9.27 5.20 2.70
C ILE A 7 -8.71 6.52 3.23
N LEU A 8 -8.27 6.56 4.50
CA LEU A 8 -7.67 7.76 5.08
C LEU A 8 -6.35 8.13 4.38
N VAL A 9 -5.60 7.13 3.91
CA VAL A 9 -4.38 7.36 3.14
C VAL A 9 -4.67 8.21 1.90
N LEU A 10 -5.77 7.96 1.18
CA LEU A 10 -6.08 8.72 -0.04
C LEU A 10 -6.28 10.22 0.18
N ASN A 11 -6.73 10.60 1.39
CA ASN A 11 -7.00 11.98 1.78
C ASN A 11 -5.78 12.68 2.35
N TYR A 12 -4.95 11.95 3.11
CA TYR A 12 -3.82 12.53 3.87
C TYR A 12 -2.45 12.23 3.26
N TYR A 13 -2.40 11.49 2.15
CA TYR A 13 -1.15 11.22 1.44
C TYR A 13 -0.51 12.51 0.94
N LYS A 14 0.78 12.67 1.24
CA LYS A 14 1.62 13.79 0.84
C LYS A 14 2.48 13.37 -0.35
N VAL A 15 2.22 13.96 -1.51
CA VAL A 15 2.90 13.66 -2.78
C VAL A 15 4.37 14.07 -2.70
N ILE A 16 5.29 13.19 -3.13
CA ILE A 16 6.75 13.38 -3.16
C ILE A 16 7.38 13.54 -1.76
N PHE A 17 6.61 13.34 -0.69
CA PHE A 17 7.10 13.45 0.68
C PHE A 17 7.69 12.13 1.20
N TYR A 18 7.10 11.00 0.83
CA TYR A 18 7.52 9.69 1.32
C TYR A 18 8.53 9.06 0.36
N VAL A 19 9.62 8.54 0.93
CA VAL A 19 10.60 7.74 0.18
C VAL A 19 10.22 6.25 0.09
N LEU A 20 9.43 5.78 1.05
CA LEU A 20 8.98 4.40 1.18
C LEU A 20 7.59 4.36 1.82
N VAL A 21 6.70 3.53 1.27
CA VAL A 21 5.42 3.16 1.89
C VAL A 21 5.39 1.65 2.09
N ILE A 22 5.05 1.22 3.29
CA ILE A 22 4.86 -0.18 3.64
C ILE A 22 3.35 -0.45 3.67
N LEU A 23 2.89 -1.45 2.93
CA LEU A 23 1.47 -1.78 2.78
C LEU A 23 1.21 -3.21 3.25
N ASP A 24 0.15 -3.40 4.04
CA ASP A 24 -0.46 -4.73 4.14
C ASP A 24 -1.23 -5.00 2.85
N MET A 25 -1.26 -6.25 2.43
CA MET A 25 -1.97 -6.68 1.26
C MET A 25 -3.43 -6.97 1.54
N LYS A 26 -3.72 -7.55 2.70
CA LYS A 26 -5.08 -7.90 3.09
C LYS A 26 -5.60 -6.84 4.04
N MET A 27 -6.31 -5.87 3.47
CA MET A 27 -6.99 -4.82 4.23
C MET A 27 -8.48 -4.80 3.86
N PRO A 28 -9.37 -4.48 4.81
CA PRO A 28 -10.80 -4.30 4.51
C PRO A 28 -11.01 -3.06 3.63
N LYS A 29 -12.12 -3.03 2.88
CA LYS A 29 -12.56 -1.96 1.96
C LYS A 29 -11.70 -1.79 0.70
N MET A 30 -10.38 -1.82 0.85
CA MET A 30 -9.41 -1.67 -0.23
C MET A 30 -8.16 -2.48 0.09
N ASP A 31 -7.79 -3.39 -0.80
CA ASP A 31 -6.58 -4.19 -0.62
C ASP A 31 -5.31 -3.37 -0.89
N GLY A 32 -4.15 -3.93 -0.51
CA GLY A 32 -2.86 -3.25 -0.68
C GLY A 32 -2.51 -2.94 -2.13
N PHE A 33 -2.95 -3.76 -3.09
CA PHE A 33 -2.70 -3.51 -4.52
C PHE A 33 -3.54 -2.37 -5.06
N GLN A 34 -4.81 -2.30 -4.69
CA GLN A 34 -5.70 -1.20 -5.05
C GLN A 34 -5.19 0.12 -4.46
N LEU A 35 -4.73 0.12 -3.21
CA LEU A 35 -4.13 1.30 -2.59
C LEU A 35 -2.82 1.69 -3.29
N TYR A 36 -1.98 0.72 -3.63
CA TYR A 36 -0.78 0.93 -4.44
C TYR A 36 -1.08 1.67 -5.75
N THR A 37 -2.04 1.17 -6.55
CA THR A 37 -2.40 1.79 -7.83
C THR A 37 -2.78 3.27 -7.65
N LYS A 38 -3.60 3.59 -6.64
CA LYS A 38 -4.02 4.98 -6.35
C LYS A 38 -2.89 5.87 -5.87
N ILE A 39 -1.93 5.32 -5.12
CA ILE A 39 -0.73 6.06 -4.71
C ILE A 39 0.15 6.31 -5.93
N SER A 40 0.38 5.31 -6.79
CA SER A 40 1.22 5.42 -7.98
C SER A 40 0.68 6.39 -9.02
N GLU A 41 -0.64 6.55 -9.12
CA GLU A 41 -1.27 7.60 -9.95
C GLU A 41 -0.90 9.02 -9.48
N LYS A 42 -0.67 9.21 -8.17
CA LYS A 42 -0.31 10.51 -7.57
C LYS A 42 1.20 10.71 -7.46
N ASP A 43 1.93 9.64 -7.21
CA ASP A 43 3.37 9.64 -6.97
C ASP A 43 3.99 8.37 -7.55
N HIS A 44 4.58 8.50 -8.74
CA HIS A 44 5.20 7.37 -9.45
C HIS A 44 6.62 7.04 -8.95
N LYS A 45 7.20 7.87 -8.06
CA LYS A 45 8.59 7.71 -7.60
C LYS A 45 8.70 7.07 -6.23
N VAL A 46 7.61 7.07 -5.46
CA VAL A 46 7.59 6.44 -4.13
C VAL A 46 7.86 4.94 -4.23
N LYS A 47 8.72 4.43 -3.34
CA LYS A 47 8.99 2.99 -3.25
C LYS A 47 7.89 2.33 -2.43
N ILE A 48 7.44 1.16 -2.86
CA ILE A 48 6.35 0.42 -2.21
C ILE A 48 6.87 -0.95 -1.78
N CYS A 49 6.63 -1.30 -0.52
CA CYS A 49 6.98 -2.59 0.05
C CYS A 49 5.72 -3.24 0.63
N PHE A 50 5.39 -4.43 0.15
CA PHE A 50 4.29 -5.20 0.73
C PHE A 50 4.81 -6.03 1.90
N LEU A 51 4.19 -5.85 3.07
CA LEU A 51 4.48 -6.60 4.28
C LEU A 51 3.18 -7.24 4.76
N THR A 52 3.07 -8.56 4.66
CA THR A 52 1.85 -9.29 5.00
C THR A 52 2.17 -10.64 5.64
N ALA A 53 1.27 -11.14 6.47
CA ALA A 53 1.41 -12.47 7.09
C ALA A 53 1.16 -13.58 6.06
N SER A 54 2.05 -14.57 6.03
CA SER A 54 2.36 -15.35 4.81
C SER A 54 1.54 -16.63 4.56
N GLU A 55 0.41 -16.89 5.23
CA GLU A 55 -0.27 -18.19 5.06
C GLU A 55 -0.72 -18.48 3.61
N MET A 56 -0.89 -17.47 2.75
CA MET A 56 -1.24 -17.62 1.33
C MET A 56 -0.16 -17.18 0.33
N TYR A 57 0.97 -16.64 0.80
CA TYR A 57 1.93 -15.95 -0.07
C TYR A 57 2.90 -16.88 -0.80
N TYR A 58 3.11 -18.10 -0.27
CA TYR A 58 4.08 -19.05 -0.81
C TYR A 58 3.64 -19.70 -2.13
N GLU A 59 2.34 -19.86 -2.36
CA GLU A 59 1.81 -20.63 -3.50
C GLU A 59 1.58 -19.78 -4.76
N LYS A 60 1.35 -18.46 -4.63
CA LYS A 60 0.78 -17.65 -5.72
C LYS A 60 1.80 -16.88 -6.57
N PHE A 61 3.09 -16.94 -6.21
CA PHE A 61 4.18 -16.25 -6.92
C PHE A 61 5.34 -17.19 -7.27
N ARG A 62 5.08 -18.50 -7.39
CA ARG A 62 5.95 -19.45 -8.11
C ARG A 62 5.63 -19.42 -9.60
#